data_AF-A0A2V8HVD8-F1
#
_entry.id   AF-A0A2V8HVD8-F1
#
_cell.length_a   1.000
_cell.length_b   1.000
_cell.length_c   1.000
_cell.angle_alpha   90.00
_cell.angle_beta   90.00
_cell.angle_gamma   90.00
#
_symmetry.space_group_name_H-M   'P 1'
#
loop_
_entity.id
_entity.type
_entity.pdbx_description
1 polymer ?
#
loop_
_entity_poly.entity_id
_entity_poly.type
_entity_poly.pdbx_seq_one_letter_code
_entity_poly.pdbx_strand_id
1 'polypeptide(L)'
;MLRILRLNWRKCCVELGRSMKRVAQLLALVAAVLLVPTGSFGQGASHKIDHAVAAKLQSSPTAPQRVIITTLPASRAAIKQSLNARGNTVLGENARFSTLTTNVAGGDISMYAGNATVTGIHADAKILSHTVPGGGGSGSAVSALRDTLGLSSTTFTGAGIGIAVIDSGVKSINDFAGRLYFYDFLNGAPGNLITAADDYGHGTHVAGLLGGSGATSNGQYKGVAPGARVVALRVLDANGQGYTSDVINAINFAITNKTALGIDIINLSLGHPIFEPAASDPLVQAVEAASRAGIIVVAAAGNVGVNSTTGEVGYAGVTSPGNARSAITVGAVNTNGTARRSDDVVPNYSSRGPTWYDGFIKPDIVAPGHKLVSDVSRNATLYKNNSTLRVGTDYMTLSGTSMSTGVVSGTVALMLQANRAATGYPLRPSLTPNAVKAILQFTAIRMHDASGAELDSLTQGAGALNAAGAIELAKSIDTSAAPGAPWLMSGVTPSTTIAGENILWGENILWGENILWGESIYTHQIAWGMNVLWGENIMWGENILWGENVLWGENILWGENIVWGEDLIGITDGLNILWGENILWGELRASNIVWGELTANNSVWVTSTAWLTTVF
;
A
#
# COMPACT_ATOMS: atom_id res chain seq x y z
N MET A 1 65.30 -37.67 -10.52
CA MET A 1 64.60 -36.38 -10.27
C MET A 1 64.21 -35.61 -11.54
N LEU A 2 65.05 -35.49 -12.59
CA LEU A 2 64.70 -34.76 -13.83
C LEU A 2 63.59 -35.38 -14.72
N ARG A 3 63.25 -36.67 -14.54
CA ARG A 3 62.16 -37.33 -15.30
C ARG A 3 60.75 -37.02 -14.75
N ILE A 4 60.62 -36.69 -13.46
CA ILE A 4 59.33 -36.41 -12.81
C ILE A 4 58.87 -34.96 -13.10
N LEU A 5 59.82 -34.01 -13.17
CA LEU A 5 59.53 -32.61 -13.53
C LEU A 5 59.07 -32.44 -14.99
N ARG A 6 59.55 -33.27 -15.93
CA ARG A 6 59.12 -33.21 -17.34
C ARG A 6 57.72 -33.79 -17.60
N LEU A 7 57.25 -34.72 -16.77
CA LEU A 7 55.89 -35.28 -16.89
C LEU A 7 54.82 -34.32 -16.35
N ASN A 8 55.11 -33.60 -15.26
CA ASN A 8 54.15 -32.67 -14.67
C ASN A 8 53.95 -31.40 -15.51
N TRP A 9 54.99 -30.92 -16.20
CA TRP A 9 54.87 -29.76 -17.10
C TRP A 9 53.99 -30.05 -18.33
N ARG A 10 54.12 -31.25 -18.92
CA ARG A 10 53.31 -31.64 -20.09
C ARG A 10 51.83 -31.85 -19.74
N LYS A 11 51.50 -32.31 -18.53
CA LYS A 11 50.10 -32.41 -18.08
C LYS A 11 49.47 -31.04 -17.83
N CYS A 12 50.21 -30.11 -17.22
CA CYS A 12 49.73 -28.74 -16.96
C CYS A 12 49.45 -27.95 -18.26
N CYS A 13 50.33 -28.05 -19.28
CA CYS A 13 50.10 -27.38 -20.56
C CYS A 13 48.91 -27.93 -21.37
N VAL A 14 48.58 -29.23 -21.22
CA VAL A 14 47.45 -29.85 -21.93
C VAL A 14 46.11 -29.47 -21.28
N GLU A 15 46.06 -29.30 -19.95
CA GLU A 15 44.87 -28.82 -19.24
C GLU A 15 44.61 -27.33 -19.47
N LEU A 16 45.64 -26.48 -19.50
CA LEU A 16 45.51 -25.07 -19.87
C LEU A 16 45.00 -24.88 -21.31
N GLY A 17 45.47 -25.71 -22.27
CA GLY A 17 45.01 -25.66 -23.66
C GLY A 17 43.55 -26.10 -23.86
N ARG A 18 43.03 -27.02 -23.02
CA ARG A 18 41.62 -27.44 -23.05
C ARG A 18 40.69 -26.41 -22.39
N SER A 19 41.15 -25.72 -21.35
CA SER A 19 40.40 -24.66 -20.68
C SER A 19 40.22 -23.43 -21.58
N MET A 20 41.28 -22.99 -22.28
CA MET A 20 41.19 -21.84 -23.20
C MET A 20 40.29 -22.10 -24.42
N LYS A 21 40.22 -23.34 -24.93
CA LYS A 21 39.28 -23.68 -26.02
C LYS A 21 37.81 -23.63 -25.59
N ARG A 22 37.50 -23.98 -24.33
CA ARG A 22 36.13 -23.87 -23.78
C ARG A 22 35.72 -22.43 -23.53
N VAL A 23 36.64 -21.58 -23.08
CA VAL A 23 36.40 -20.14 -22.91
C VAL A 23 36.21 -19.44 -24.26
N ALA A 24 36.98 -19.81 -25.29
CA ALA A 24 36.81 -19.27 -26.63
C ALA A 24 35.49 -19.71 -27.31
N GLN A 25 35.01 -20.93 -27.05
CA GLN A 25 33.72 -21.41 -27.55
C GLN A 25 32.52 -20.74 -26.82
N LEU A 26 32.65 -20.43 -25.53
CA LEU A 26 31.66 -19.65 -24.79
C LEU A 26 31.59 -18.19 -25.25
N LEU A 27 32.74 -17.56 -25.53
CA LEU A 27 32.79 -16.19 -26.08
C LEU A 27 32.23 -16.09 -27.51
N ALA A 28 32.42 -17.12 -28.34
CA ALA A 28 31.84 -17.17 -29.68
C ALA A 28 30.31 -17.38 -29.65
N LEU A 29 29.77 -18.09 -28.65
CA LEU A 29 28.32 -18.21 -28.46
C LEU A 29 27.68 -16.91 -27.95
N VAL A 30 28.37 -16.16 -27.09
CA VAL A 30 27.91 -14.84 -26.63
C VAL A 30 27.96 -13.81 -27.76
N ALA A 31 28.95 -13.86 -28.65
CA ALA A 31 29.03 -12.98 -29.82
C ALA A 31 27.97 -13.30 -30.91
N ALA A 32 27.53 -14.56 -31.03
CA ALA A 32 26.50 -14.95 -32.00
C ALA A 32 25.06 -14.61 -31.56
N VAL A 33 24.82 -14.33 -30.27
CA VAL A 33 23.53 -13.82 -29.76
C VAL A 33 23.40 -12.29 -29.94
N LEU A 34 24.50 -11.59 -30.29
CA LEU A 34 24.54 -10.13 -30.44
C LEU A 34 24.31 -9.62 -31.88
N LEU A 35 23.91 -10.48 -32.82
CA LEU A 35 23.67 -10.10 -34.23
C LEU A 35 22.24 -10.46 -34.69
N VAL A 36 21.24 -10.15 -33.87
CA VAL A 36 19.88 -9.92 -34.37
C VAL A 36 19.82 -8.47 -34.86
N PRO A 37 19.41 -8.20 -36.11
CA PRO A 37 19.28 -6.82 -36.58
C PRO A 37 18.25 -6.11 -35.70
N THR A 38 18.72 -5.17 -34.88
CA THR A 38 17.87 -4.23 -34.16
C THR A 38 17.22 -3.32 -35.19
N GLY A 39 15.99 -3.67 -35.60
CA GLY A 39 15.08 -2.69 -36.15
C GLY A 39 14.90 -1.60 -35.10
N SER A 40 15.23 -0.37 -35.47
CA SER A 40 15.08 0.83 -34.63
C SER A 40 13.60 1.09 -34.34
N PHE A 41 13.02 0.38 -33.37
CA PHE A 41 11.78 0.78 -32.72
C PHE A 41 12.14 1.76 -31.60
N GLY A 42 11.53 2.94 -31.63
CA GLY A 42 11.83 4.05 -30.71
C GLY A 42 11.78 3.62 -29.24
N GLN A 43 12.95 3.59 -28.59
CA GLN A 43 13.11 3.18 -27.19
C GLN A 43 12.40 4.10 -26.18
N GLY A 44 11.99 5.32 -26.56
CA GLY A 44 11.32 6.26 -25.65
C GLY A 44 9.84 5.97 -25.34
N ALA A 45 9.12 5.26 -26.21
CA ALA A 45 7.67 5.04 -26.05
C ALA A 45 7.33 3.80 -25.20
N SER A 46 8.24 2.84 -25.08
CA SER A 46 8.02 1.56 -24.38
C SER A 46 7.97 1.68 -22.87
N HIS A 47 8.65 2.66 -22.26
CA HIS A 47 8.69 2.82 -20.80
C HIS A 47 7.44 3.50 -20.21
N LYS A 48 6.60 4.11 -21.05
CA LYS A 48 5.39 4.82 -20.60
C LYS A 48 4.13 3.97 -20.63
N ILE A 49 4.19 2.75 -21.16
CA ILE A 49 3.03 1.86 -21.29
C ILE A 49 3.20 0.73 -20.29
N ASP A 50 2.21 0.54 -19.42
CA ASP A 50 2.27 -0.56 -18.44
C ASP A 50 2.26 -1.94 -19.11
N HIS A 51 2.61 -2.97 -18.34
CA HIS A 51 2.71 -4.33 -18.87
C HIS A 51 1.36 -4.89 -19.37
N ALA A 52 0.24 -4.51 -18.75
CA ALA A 52 -1.08 -5.00 -19.11
C ALA A 52 -1.57 -4.44 -20.46
N VAL A 53 -1.39 -3.14 -20.69
CA VAL A 53 -1.69 -2.47 -21.95
C VAL A 53 -0.74 -2.97 -23.04
N ALA A 54 0.56 -3.08 -22.75
CA ALA A 54 1.53 -3.61 -23.70
C ALA A 54 1.17 -5.04 -24.17
N ALA A 55 0.83 -5.94 -23.25
CA ALA A 55 0.42 -7.31 -23.58
C ALA A 55 -0.87 -7.37 -24.43
N LYS A 56 -1.84 -6.49 -24.15
CA LYS A 56 -3.06 -6.37 -24.97
C LYS A 56 -2.77 -5.82 -26.36
N LEU A 57 -1.85 -4.87 -26.49
CA LEU A 57 -1.46 -4.34 -27.80
C LEU A 57 -0.70 -5.37 -28.64
N GLN A 58 0.07 -6.27 -28.03
CA GLN A 58 0.72 -7.37 -28.74
C GLN A 58 -0.30 -8.37 -29.29
N SER A 59 -1.35 -8.68 -28.53
CA SER A 59 -2.37 -9.66 -28.92
C SER A 59 -3.51 -9.07 -29.77
N SER A 60 -3.77 -7.77 -29.66
CA SER A 60 -4.85 -7.07 -30.36
C SER A 60 -4.48 -5.60 -30.63
N PRO A 61 -3.59 -5.33 -31.61
CA PRO A 61 -2.94 -4.02 -31.78
C PRO A 61 -3.88 -2.84 -32.07
N THR A 62 -5.06 -3.10 -32.63
CA THR A 62 -6.03 -2.07 -33.01
C THR A 62 -7.23 -1.99 -32.07
N ALA A 63 -7.41 -2.98 -31.18
CA ALA A 63 -8.55 -3.02 -30.29
C ALA A 63 -8.52 -1.85 -29.31
N PRO A 64 -9.64 -1.13 -29.09
CA PRO A 64 -9.71 -0.09 -28.09
C PRO A 64 -9.35 -0.60 -26.70
N GLN A 65 -8.51 0.15 -25.99
CA GLN A 65 -8.10 -0.14 -24.62
C GLN A 65 -8.67 0.92 -23.69
N ARG A 66 -9.25 0.49 -22.57
CA ARG A 66 -9.63 1.38 -21.49
C ARG A 66 -8.40 1.64 -20.62
N VAL A 67 -7.93 2.88 -20.62
CA VAL A 67 -6.67 3.29 -19.99
C VAL A 67 -6.84 4.53 -19.13
N ILE A 68 -5.92 4.71 -18.20
CA ILE A 68 -5.66 5.96 -17.49
C ILE A 68 -4.41 6.56 -18.12
N ILE A 69 -4.52 7.77 -18.67
CA ILE A 69 -3.38 8.52 -19.18
C ILE A 69 -2.97 9.54 -18.13
N THR A 70 -1.72 9.47 -17.67
CA THR A 70 -1.10 10.50 -16.83
C THR A 70 -0.41 11.53 -17.72
N THR A 71 -0.52 12.81 -17.34
CA THR A 71 0.01 13.94 -18.13
C THR A 71 0.68 14.97 -17.24
N LEU A 72 1.50 15.83 -17.83
CA LEU A 72 1.86 17.09 -17.20
C LEU A 72 0.58 17.91 -16.92
N PRO A 73 0.42 18.51 -15.73
CA PRO A 73 -0.83 19.16 -15.33
C PRO A 73 -1.37 20.17 -16.36
N ALA A 74 -0.49 21.01 -16.90
CA ALA A 74 -0.83 22.03 -17.89
C ALA A 74 -1.28 21.45 -19.26
N SER A 75 -0.87 20.22 -19.57
CA SER A 75 -1.13 19.58 -20.86
C SER A 75 -2.38 18.71 -20.87
N ARG A 76 -2.96 18.39 -19.69
CA ARG A 76 -4.15 17.54 -19.56
C ARG A 76 -5.31 17.98 -20.44
N ALA A 77 -5.62 19.28 -20.47
CA ALA A 77 -6.71 19.82 -21.29
C ALA A 77 -6.45 19.66 -22.80
N ALA A 78 -5.22 19.89 -23.24
CA ALA A 78 -4.82 19.71 -24.64
C ALA A 78 -4.85 18.23 -25.06
N ILE A 79 -4.38 17.32 -24.21
CA ILE A 79 -4.46 15.87 -24.47
C ILE A 79 -5.93 15.41 -24.53
N LYS A 80 -6.79 15.90 -23.63
CA LYS A 80 -8.24 15.64 -23.69
C LYS A 80 -8.86 16.09 -25.02
N GLN A 81 -8.52 17.30 -25.48
CA GLN A 81 -9.01 17.81 -26.75
C GLN A 81 -8.52 16.96 -27.94
N SER A 82 -7.24 16.57 -27.92
CA SER A 82 -6.65 15.67 -28.93
C SER A 82 -7.34 14.30 -28.97
N LEU A 83 -7.63 13.71 -27.80
CA LEU A 83 -8.34 12.42 -27.70
C LEU A 83 -9.72 12.50 -28.37
N ASN A 84 -10.50 13.52 -28.01
CA ASN A 84 -11.83 13.75 -28.57
C ASN A 84 -11.77 14.01 -30.09
N ALA A 85 -10.82 14.81 -30.56
CA ALA A 85 -10.65 15.12 -31.98
C ALA A 85 -10.32 13.87 -32.83
N ARG A 86 -9.72 12.85 -32.21
CA ARG A 86 -9.41 11.55 -32.83
C ARG A 86 -10.51 10.50 -32.65
N GLY A 87 -11.64 10.88 -32.06
CA GLY A 87 -12.77 9.98 -31.83
C GLY A 87 -12.61 9.01 -30.65
N ASN A 88 -11.60 9.22 -29.79
CA ASN A 88 -11.46 8.48 -28.54
C ASN A 88 -12.46 9.02 -27.51
N THR A 89 -12.93 8.15 -26.61
CA THR A 89 -13.95 8.53 -25.61
C THR A 89 -13.31 8.78 -24.26
N VAL A 90 -13.34 10.02 -23.79
CA VAL A 90 -12.92 10.37 -22.43
C VAL A 90 -14.07 10.11 -21.45
N LEU A 91 -13.81 9.24 -20.49
CA LEU A 91 -14.77 8.72 -19.52
C LEU A 91 -14.76 9.51 -18.22
N GLY A 92 -13.61 10.09 -17.87
CA GLY A 92 -13.44 10.85 -16.64
C GLY A 92 -12.09 11.54 -16.59
N GLU A 93 -11.94 12.43 -15.63
CA GLU A 93 -10.71 13.16 -15.39
C GLU A 93 -10.50 13.40 -13.90
N ASN A 94 -9.24 13.44 -13.47
CA ASN A 94 -8.88 13.78 -12.11
C ASN A 94 -7.78 14.84 -12.12
N ALA A 95 -8.13 16.05 -11.69
CA ALA A 95 -7.20 17.18 -11.70
C ALA A 95 -6.05 17.02 -10.71
N ARG A 96 -6.29 16.45 -9.52
CA ARG A 96 -5.26 16.26 -8.48
C ARG A 96 -4.13 15.36 -8.99
N PHE A 97 -4.47 14.32 -9.72
CA PHE A 97 -3.51 13.34 -10.24
C PHE A 97 -3.13 13.58 -11.70
N SER A 98 -3.65 14.65 -12.31
CA SER A 98 -3.44 14.97 -13.73
C SER A 98 -3.73 13.80 -14.69
N THR A 99 -4.79 13.04 -14.39
CA THR A 99 -5.18 11.86 -15.16
C THR A 99 -6.41 12.09 -16.04
N LEU A 100 -6.46 11.32 -17.14
CA LEU A 100 -7.62 11.16 -18.00
C LEU A 100 -7.94 9.66 -18.12
N THR A 101 -9.16 9.26 -17.78
CA THR A 101 -9.65 7.90 -18.04
C THR A 101 -10.34 7.90 -19.40
N THR A 102 -9.92 7.01 -20.29
CA THR A 102 -10.33 7.06 -21.70
C THR A 102 -10.33 5.67 -22.35
N ASN A 103 -11.23 5.48 -23.32
CA ASN A 103 -11.15 4.39 -24.28
C ASN A 103 -10.35 4.87 -25.49
N VAL A 104 -9.15 4.32 -25.67
CA VAL A 104 -8.19 4.73 -26.71
C VAL A 104 -8.03 3.62 -27.74
N ALA A 105 -8.17 3.93 -29.02
CA ALA A 105 -7.87 2.99 -30.09
C ALA A 105 -6.41 2.50 -29.99
N GLY A 106 -6.15 1.20 -30.16
CA GLY A 106 -4.79 0.66 -29.97
C GLY A 106 -3.73 1.33 -30.85
N GLY A 107 -4.09 1.73 -32.07
CA GLY A 107 -3.22 2.48 -32.98
C GLY A 107 -2.85 3.90 -32.53
N ASP A 108 -3.60 4.47 -31.57
CA ASP A 108 -3.35 5.80 -31.02
C ASP A 108 -2.46 5.75 -29.77
N ILE A 109 -2.34 4.59 -29.11
CA ILE A 109 -1.63 4.48 -27.83
C ILE A 109 -0.15 4.80 -27.98
N SER A 110 0.51 4.26 -29.01
CA SER A 110 1.92 4.53 -29.30
C SER A 110 2.18 6.00 -29.65
N MET A 111 1.20 6.69 -30.26
CA MET A 111 1.27 8.13 -30.50
C MET A 111 1.27 8.91 -29.19
N TYR A 112 0.34 8.61 -28.29
CA TYR A 112 0.29 9.29 -26.98
C TYR A 112 1.49 8.94 -26.11
N ALA A 113 1.99 7.70 -26.14
CA ALA A 113 3.22 7.33 -25.45
C ALA A 113 4.44 8.12 -25.98
N GLY A 114 4.48 8.42 -27.28
CA GLY A 114 5.50 9.28 -27.89
C GLY A 114 5.38 10.76 -27.57
N ASN A 115 4.27 11.22 -26.98
CA ASN A 115 4.07 12.62 -26.62
C ASN A 115 4.88 12.99 -25.37
N ALA A 116 5.66 14.07 -25.42
CA ALA A 116 6.52 14.51 -24.31
C ALA A 116 5.72 14.90 -23.05
N THR A 117 4.46 15.32 -23.20
CA THR A 117 3.60 15.77 -22.09
C THR A 117 2.75 14.66 -21.48
N VAL A 118 2.73 13.48 -22.11
CA VAL A 118 2.17 12.25 -21.52
C VAL A 118 3.27 11.58 -20.73
N THR A 119 3.00 11.34 -19.45
CA THR A 119 3.97 10.72 -18.52
C THR A 119 3.78 9.21 -18.42
N GLY A 120 2.58 8.71 -18.70
CA GLY A 120 2.27 7.29 -18.62
C GLY A 120 0.89 6.94 -19.19
N ILE A 121 0.74 5.68 -19.58
CA ILE A 121 -0.47 5.05 -20.10
C ILE A 121 -0.63 3.71 -19.37
N HIS A 122 -1.61 3.69 -18.47
CA HIS A 122 -1.84 2.62 -17.51
C HIS A 122 -3.16 1.95 -17.83
N ALA A 123 -3.29 0.66 -17.58
CA ALA A 123 -4.55 -0.04 -17.70
C ALA A 123 -5.53 0.55 -16.67
N ASP A 124 -6.73 0.93 -17.11
CA ASP A 124 -7.83 1.11 -16.16
C ASP A 124 -8.36 -0.28 -15.79
N ALA A 125 -7.55 -0.98 -14.99
CA ALA A 125 -7.74 -2.39 -14.71
C ALA A 125 -9.01 -2.61 -13.90
N LYS A 126 -9.60 -3.80 -14.09
CA LYS A 126 -10.66 -4.26 -13.20
C LYS A 126 -10.08 -4.52 -11.82
N ILE A 127 -10.65 -3.85 -10.83
CA ILE A 127 -10.41 -4.08 -9.41
C ILE A 127 -11.43 -5.09 -8.90
N LEU A 128 -10.99 -6.00 -8.03
CA LEU A 128 -11.84 -7.03 -7.43
C LEU A 128 -11.73 -7.02 -5.92
N SER A 129 -12.86 -7.17 -5.22
CA SER A 129 -12.89 -7.63 -3.83
C SER A 129 -12.62 -9.15 -3.84
N HIS A 130 -11.35 -9.55 -3.74
CA HIS A 130 -11.03 -10.98 -3.69
C HIS A 130 -11.53 -11.55 -2.35
N THR A 131 -12.61 -12.34 -2.35
CA THR A 131 -13.01 -13.19 -1.22
C THR A 131 -12.68 -14.63 -1.53
N VAL A 132 -12.09 -15.35 -0.58
CA VAL A 132 -11.98 -16.80 -0.68
C VAL A 132 -13.22 -17.40 -0.03
N PRO A 133 -14.08 -18.13 -0.77
CA PRO A 133 -15.20 -18.83 -0.15
C PRO A 133 -14.63 -19.78 0.90
N GLY A 134 -14.92 -19.52 2.18
CA GLY A 134 -14.52 -20.43 3.25
C GLY A 134 -15.18 -21.78 3.00
N GLY A 135 -14.43 -22.88 3.06
CA GLY A 135 -15.05 -24.20 3.02
C GLY A 135 -16.15 -24.31 4.08
N GLY A 136 -17.32 -24.84 3.68
CA GLY A 136 -18.47 -25.00 4.54
C GLY A 136 -18.11 -25.80 5.80
N GLY A 137 -18.17 -25.12 6.93
CA GLY A 137 -18.03 -25.69 8.26
C GLY A 137 -18.71 -24.72 9.21
N SER A 138 -19.45 -25.26 10.18
CA SER A 138 -20.11 -24.49 11.22
C SER A 138 -19.11 -23.50 11.84
N GLY A 139 -19.21 -22.22 11.48
CA GLY A 139 -18.50 -21.18 12.21
C GLY A 139 -18.90 -21.31 13.67
N SER A 140 -17.92 -21.30 14.57
CA SER A 140 -18.20 -21.32 16.00
C SER A 140 -19.19 -20.21 16.31
N ALA A 141 -20.23 -20.50 17.08
CA ALA A 141 -21.25 -19.54 17.51
C ALA A 141 -20.69 -18.50 18.49
N VAL A 142 -19.38 -18.21 18.48
CA VAL A 142 -18.71 -17.25 19.35
C VAL A 142 -17.68 -16.50 18.50
N SER A 143 -17.78 -15.17 18.43
CA SER A 143 -16.75 -14.35 17.82
C SER A 143 -15.58 -14.22 18.79
N ALA A 144 -14.54 -15.01 18.59
CA ALA A 144 -13.28 -14.84 19.33
C ALA A 144 -12.52 -13.57 18.90
N LEU A 145 -12.96 -12.86 17.85
CA LEU A 145 -12.20 -11.78 17.22
C LEU A 145 -11.65 -10.75 18.21
N ARG A 146 -12.52 -10.19 19.06
CA ARG A 146 -12.10 -9.17 20.02
C ARG A 146 -11.20 -9.74 21.11
N ASP A 147 -11.43 -10.98 21.53
CA ASP A 147 -10.62 -11.65 22.55
C ASP A 147 -9.22 -11.97 22.03
N THR A 148 -9.10 -12.51 20.81
CA THR A 148 -7.82 -12.78 20.13
C THR A 148 -6.98 -11.51 19.96
N LEU A 149 -7.62 -10.34 19.86
CA LEU A 149 -6.95 -9.04 19.74
C LEU A 149 -6.60 -8.40 21.09
N GLY A 150 -6.99 -9.02 22.22
CA GLY A 150 -6.81 -8.45 23.57
C GLY A 150 -7.76 -7.30 23.90
N LEU A 151 -8.90 -7.20 23.21
CA LEU A 151 -9.84 -6.07 23.32
C LEU A 151 -11.00 -6.31 24.30
N SER A 152 -10.88 -7.30 25.19
CA SER A 152 -11.91 -7.62 26.18
C SER A 152 -12.01 -6.58 27.30
N SER A 153 -10.91 -5.89 27.61
CA SER A 153 -10.82 -4.90 28.70
C SER A 153 -10.79 -3.44 28.23
N THR A 154 -10.70 -3.18 26.92
CA THR A 154 -10.63 -1.80 26.41
C THR A 154 -11.96 -1.07 26.54
N THR A 155 -11.90 0.19 26.96
CA THR A 155 -13.06 1.12 26.98
C THR A 155 -13.14 1.97 25.72
N PHE A 156 -12.11 1.96 24.88
CA PHE A 156 -12.10 2.66 23.60
C PHE A 156 -13.01 1.97 22.59
N THR A 157 -13.72 2.76 21.80
CA THR A 157 -14.71 2.31 20.82
C THR A 157 -14.40 2.80 19.40
N GLY A 158 -13.43 3.69 19.22
CA GLY A 158 -13.17 4.41 17.97
C GLY A 158 -14.05 5.64 17.79
N ALA A 159 -14.77 6.07 18.85
CA ALA A 159 -15.59 7.27 18.80
C ALA A 159 -14.77 8.51 18.41
N GLY A 160 -15.33 9.33 17.52
CA GLY A 160 -14.67 10.52 16.99
C GLY A 160 -13.69 10.25 15.84
N ILE A 161 -13.51 8.98 15.43
CA ILE A 161 -12.69 8.60 14.28
C ILE A 161 -13.59 8.26 13.09
N GLY A 162 -13.28 8.81 11.91
CA GLY A 162 -13.95 8.45 10.66
C GLY A 162 -13.10 7.55 9.78
N ILE A 163 -13.72 6.51 9.23
CA ILE A 163 -13.07 5.53 8.36
C ILE A 163 -13.80 5.48 7.02
N ALA A 164 -13.09 5.83 5.95
CA ALA A 164 -13.56 5.66 4.59
C ALA A 164 -13.40 4.20 4.15
N VAL A 165 -14.51 3.52 3.86
CA VAL A 165 -14.53 2.14 3.37
C VAL A 165 -14.78 2.18 1.87
N ILE A 166 -13.72 1.96 1.09
CA ILE A 166 -13.78 2.00 -0.38
C ILE A 166 -13.98 0.57 -0.90
N ASP A 167 -15.23 0.22 -1.23
CA ASP A 167 -15.65 -1.18 -1.45
C ASP A 167 -16.96 -1.28 -2.29
N SER A 168 -17.74 -2.35 -2.17
CA SER A 168 -19.05 -2.55 -2.85
C SER A 168 -20.21 -1.74 -2.27
N GLY A 169 -19.94 -0.93 -1.25
CA GLY A 169 -20.93 -0.21 -0.46
C GLY A 169 -21.13 -0.82 0.91
N VAL A 170 -21.98 -0.20 1.73
CA VAL A 170 -22.33 -0.66 3.07
C VAL A 170 -23.84 -0.52 3.22
N LYS A 171 -24.51 -1.59 3.65
CA LYS A 171 -25.94 -1.55 3.93
C LYS A 171 -26.23 -0.76 5.20
N SER A 172 -27.26 0.09 5.17
CA SER A 172 -27.81 0.68 6.39
C SER A 172 -28.48 -0.39 7.26
N ILE A 173 -27.87 -0.72 8.39
CA ILE A 173 -28.36 -1.65 9.41
C ILE A 173 -28.15 -1.07 10.82
N ASN A 174 -28.82 -1.64 11.82
CA ASN A 174 -28.75 -1.17 13.21
C ASN A 174 -27.31 -1.11 13.74
N ASP A 175 -26.45 -2.01 13.25
CA ASP A 175 -25.04 -2.06 13.63
C ASP A 175 -24.26 -0.79 13.29
N PHE A 176 -24.76 0.08 12.40
CA PHE A 176 -24.17 1.38 12.02
C PHE A 176 -25.09 2.58 12.26
N ALA A 177 -26.14 2.43 13.06
CA ALA A 177 -27.14 3.49 13.28
C ALA A 177 -26.49 4.83 13.68
N GLY A 178 -26.78 5.89 12.91
CA GLY A 178 -26.26 7.24 13.14
C GLY A 178 -24.77 7.45 12.80
N ARG A 179 -24.08 6.42 12.26
CA ARG A 179 -22.64 6.44 12.00
C ARG A 179 -22.25 6.17 10.54
N LEU A 180 -23.21 6.01 9.63
CA LEU A 180 -22.96 5.68 8.22
C LEU A 180 -23.24 6.88 7.29
N TYR A 181 -22.25 7.22 6.46
CA TYR A 181 -22.36 8.14 5.32
C TYR A 181 -22.05 7.35 4.05
N PHE A 182 -22.75 7.62 2.95
CA PHE A 182 -22.66 6.78 1.75
C PHE A 182 -22.56 7.60 0.46
N TYR A 183 -21.56 7.31 -0.34
CA TYR A 183 -21.27 7.98 -1.62
C TYR A 183 -20.99 6.92 -2.69
N ASP A 184 -21.42 7.19 -3.93
CA ASP A 184 -21.25 6.26 -5.05
C ASP A 184 -20.35 6.83 -6.15
N PHE A 185 -19.38 6.01 -6.57
CA PHE A 185 -18.38 6.30 -7.59
C PHE A 185 -18.43 5.31 -8.76
N LEU A 186 -19.35 4.34 -8.74
CA LEU A 186 -19.44 3.35 -9.79
C LEU A 186 -19.60 3.96 -11.17
N ASN A 187 -18.77 3.52 -12.11
CA ASN A 187 -18.82 3.95 -13.51
C ASN A 187 -18.73 5.47 -13.67
N GLY A 188 -17.85 6.13 -12.89
CA GLY A 188 -17.68 7.58 -12.93
C GLY A 188 -18.83 8.39 -12.34
N ALA A 189 -19.63 7.80 -11.45
CA ALA A 189 -20.64 8.53 -10.70
C ALA A 189 -20.00 9.70 -9.92
N PRO A 190 -20.70 10.84 -9.76
CA PRO A 190 -20.11 12.09 -9.28
C PRO A 190 -19.75 12.11 -7.79
N GLY A 191 -19.95 11.00 -7.05
CA GLY A 191 -19.69 10.96 -5.61
C GLY A 191 -20.74 11.73 -4.79
N ASN A 192 -22.02 11.61 -5.15
CA ASN A 192 -23.11 12.26 -4.42
C ASN A 192 -23.54 11.43 -3.20
N LEU A 193 -23.99 12.11 -2.14
CA LEU A 193 -24.61 11.46 -0.99
C LEU A 193 -25.93 10.81 -1.41
N ILE A 194 -26.03 9.49 -1.26
CA ILE A 194 -27.23 8.73 -1.62
C ILE A 194 -27.61 7.72 -0.53
N THR A 195 -28.75 7.05 -0.71
CA THR A 195 -29.17 5.99 0.21
C THR A 195 -28.17 4.84 0.21
N ALA A 196 -27.76 4.44 1.41
CA ALA A 196 -26.80 3.37 1.61
C ALA A 196 -27.31 2.03 1.06
N ALA A 197 -26.47 1.40 0.23
CA ALA A 197 -26.75 0.13 -0.43
C ALA A 197 -25.48 -0.71 -0.54
N ASP A 198 -25.66 -2.02 -0.61
CA ASP A 198 -24.58 -2.97 -0.91
C ASP A 198 -25.19 -4.18 -1.62
N ASP A 199 -24.97 -4.24 -2.93
CA ASP A 199 -25.53 -5.26 -3.82
C ASP A 199 -24.63 -6.50 -3.92
N TYR A 200 -23.36 -6.40 -3.51
CA TYR A 200 -22.43 -7.52 -3.53
C TYR A 200 -22.28 -8.17 -2.15
N GLY A 201 -22.23 -7.38 -1.08
CA GLY A 201 -22.22 -7.81 0.32
C GLY A 201 -20.87 -7.73 1.02
N HIS A 202 -19.79 -7.55 0.27
CA HIS A 202 -18.43 -7.55 0.78
C HIS A 202 -18.12 -6.33 1.65
N GLY A 203 -18.48 -5.13 1.18
CA GLY A 203 -18.23 -3.90 1.92
C GLY A 203 -19.00 -3.85 3.24
N THR A 204 -20.23 -4.37 3.30
CA THR A 204 -20.96 -4.51 4.58
C THR A 204 -20.23 -5.45 5.55
N HIS A 205 -19.68 -6.56 5.05
CA HIS A 205 -18.94 -7.52 5.87
C HIS A 205 -17.66 -6.92 6.44
N VAL A 206 -16.87 -6.24 5.59
CA VAL A 206 -15.66 -5.51 6.02
C VAL A 206 -16.00 -4.43 7.04
N ALA A 207 -17.04 -3.62 6.77
CA ALA A 207 -17.48 -2.57 7.68
C ALA A 207 -17.94 -3.11 9.04
N GLY A 208 -18.57 -4.29 9.07
CA GLY A 208 -19.00 -4.94 10.31
C GLY A 208 -17.83 -5.37 11.20
N LEU A 209 -16.80 -5.99 10.61
CA LEU A 209 -15.57 -6.37 11.34
C LEU A 209 -14.85 -5.15 11.89
N LEU A 210 -14.84 -4.08 11.09
CA LEU A 210 -14.20 -2.83 11.42
C LEU A 210 -14.93 -2.08 12.56
N GLY A 211 -16.26 -1.96 12.49
CA GLY A 211 -17.00 -1.05 13.39
C GLY A 211 -18.50 -1.30 13.53
N GLY A 212 -18.96 -2.52 13.25
CA GLY A 212 -20.31 -2.96 13.61
C GLY A 212 -20.49 -2.94 15.13
N SER A 213 -21.56 -2.32 15.62
CA SER A 213 -21.80 -2.22 17.08
C SER A 213 -22.17 -3.57 17.74
N GLY A 214 -22.52 -4.57 16.95
CA GLY A 214 -23.07 -5.85 17.40
C GLY A 214 -24.54 -5.75 17.83
N ALA A 215 -25.22 -4.63 17.57
CA ALA A 215 -26.59 -4.42 18.04
C ALA A 215 -27.57 -5.49 17.53
N THR A 216 -27.39 -5.94 16.28
CA THR A 216 -28.21 -6.98 15.65
C THR A 216 -27.94 -8.39 16.22
N SER A 217 -26.84 -8.57 16.96
CA SER A 217 -26.41 -9.84 17.55
C SER A 217 -26.30 -9.81 19.07
N ASN A 218 -26.91 -8.82 19.74
CA ASN A 218 -26.76 -8.58 21.19
C ASN A 218 -25.28 -8.53 21.64
N GLY A 219 -24.40 -8.01 20.78
CA GLY A 219 -22.97 -7.83 21.01
C GLY A 219 -22.08 -9.00 20.63
N GLN A 220 -22.65 -10.13 20.19
CA GLN A 220 -21.90 -11.35 19.85
C GLN A 220 -20.93 -11.16 18.67
N TYR A 221 -21.33 -10.42 17.64
CA TYR A 221 -20.53 -10.14 16.44
C TYR A 221 -20.10 -8.68 16.37
N LYS A 222 -19.74 -8.10 17.53
CA LYS A 222 -19.24 -6.74 17.62
C LYS A 222 -17.90 -6.60 16.90
N GLY A 223 -17.77 -5.58 16.06
CA GLY A 223 -16.54 -5.21 15.37
C GLY A 223 -15.46 -4.67 16.31
N VAL A 224 -14.31 -4.33 15.73
CA VAL A 224 -13.13 -3.84 16.47
C VAL A 224 -13.38 -2.45 17.08
N ALA A 225 -13.86 -1.50 16.28
CA ALA A 225 -14.14 -0.11 16.66
C ALA A 225 -15.63 0.26 16.52
N PRO A 226 -16.50 -0.23 17.44
CA PRO A 226 -17.96 -0.11 17.33
C PRO A 226 -18.52 1.32 17.40
N GLY A 227 -17.70 2.30 17.80
CA GLY A 227 -18.03 3.73 17.87
C GLY A 227 -17.51 4.56 16.70
N ALA A 228 -16.73 3.98 15.78
CA ALA A 228 -16.20 4.69 14.63
C ALA A 228 -17.30 5.07 13.62
N ARG A 229 -17.14 6.21 12.95
CA ARG A 229 -17.97 6.63 11.83
C ARG A 229 -17.49 5.94 10.55
N VAL A 230 -18.42 5.40 9.78
CA VAL A 230 -18.15 4.76 8.48
C VAL A 230 -18.57 5.69 7.36
N VAL A 231 -17.64 6.00 6.46
CA VAL A 231 -17.88 6.72 5.21
C VAL A 231 -17.73 5.71 4.08
N ALA A 232 -18.83 5.10 3.66
CA ALA A 232 -18.84 4.12 2.58
C ALA A 232 -18.70 4.82 1.23
N LEU A 233 -17.63 4.52 0.49
CA LEU A 233 -17.40 4.99 -0.87
C LEU A 233 -17.53 3.78 -1.79
N ARG A 234 -18.67 3.65 -2.46
CA ARG A 234 -18.97 2.51 -3.33
C ARG A 234 -18.22 2.65 -4.66
N VAL A 235 -17.39 1.65 -4.96
CA VAL A 235 -16.61 1.54 -6.21
C VAL A 235 -16.76 0.16 -6.86
N LEU A 236 -17.41 -0.81 -6.19
CA LEU A 236 -17.65 -2.15 -6.74
C LEU A 236 -19.14 -2.41 -7.00
N ASP A 237 -19.41 -3.06 -8.13
CA ASP A 237 -20.74 -3.41 -8.61
C ASP A 237 -21.32 -4.63 -7.87
N ALA A 238 -22.49 -5.10 -8.30
CA ALA A 238 -23.14 -6.28 -7.71
C ALA A 238 -22.37 -7.60 -7.91
N ASN A 239 -21.30 -7.61 -8.70
CA ASN A 239 -20.40 -8.74 -8.92
C ASN A 239 -19.05 -8.58 -8.18
N GLY A 240 -18.89 -7.52 -7.39
CA GLY A 240 -17.65 -7.22 -6.68
C GLY A 240 -16.55 -6.70 -7.61
N GLN A 241 -16.91 -6.12 -8.76
CA GLN A 241 -15.97 -5.58 -9.75
C GLN A 241 -16.10 -4.06 -9.86
N GLY A 242 -14.97 -3.39 -10.04
CA GLY A 242 -14.91 -1.95 -10.32
C GLY A 242 -13.73 -1.61 -11.21
N TYR A 243 -13.50 -0.32 -11.43
CA TYR A 243 -12.35 0.18 -12.19
C TYR A 243 -11.35 0.89 -11.30
N THR A 244 -10.08 0.82 -11.66
CA THR A 244 -8.97 1.48 -10.95
C THR A 244 -9.20 2.98 -10.85
N SER A 245 -9.73 3.59 -11.93
CA SER A 245 -10.13 5.00 -11.96
C SER A 245 -11.20 5.38 -10.94
N ASP A 246 -12.20 4.52 -10.70
CA ASP A 246 -13.25 4.77 -9.70
C ASP A 246 -12.66 4.76 -8.28
N VAL A 247 -11.71 3.87 -8.00
CA VAL A 247 -10.97 3.82 -6.72
C VAL A 247 -10.12 5.09 -6.52
N ILE A 248 -9.38 5.51 -7.55
CA ILE A 248 -8.58 6.76 -7.52
C ILE A 248 -9.47 7.98 -7.24
N ASN A 249 -10.66 8.04 -7.84
CA ASN A 249 -11.61 9.12 -7.61
C ASN A 249 -12.19 9.09 -6.19
N ALA A 250 -12.49 7.90 -5.64
CA ALA A 250 -12.93 7.76 -4.26
C ALA A 250 -11.83 8.17 -3.26
N ILE A 251 -10.56 7.84 -3.52
CA ILE A 251 -9.42 8.31 -2.71
C ILE A 251 -9.31 9.84 -2.78
N ASN A 252 -9.40 10.43 -3.97
CA ASN A 252 -9.38 11.89 -4.12
C ASN A 252 -10.53 12.55 -3.36
N PHE A 253 -11.72 11.95 -3.37
CA PHE A 253 -12.87 12.42 -2.59
C PHE A 253 -12.57 12.38 -1.09
N ALA A 254 -12.00 11.29 -0.59
CA ALA A 254 -11.63 11.16 0.82
C ALA A 254 -10.59 12.20 1.25
N ILE A 255 -9.57 12.47 0.41
CA ILE A 255 -8.58 13.53 0.65
C ILE A 255 -9.27 14.90 0.69
N THR A 256 -10.10 15.21 -0.31
CA THR A 256 -10.75 16.51 -0.45
C THR A 256 -11.74 16.79 0.68
N ASN A 257 -12.44 15.75 1.16
CA ASN A 257 -13.46 15.86 2.19
C ASN A 257 -12.97 15.43 3.58
N LYS A 258 -11.64 15.27 3.75
CA LYS A 258 -11.02 14.78 4.98
C LYS A 258 -11.57 15.48 6.23
N THR A 259 -11.50 16.81 6.25
CA THR A 259 -11.96 17.61 7.39
C THR A 259 -13.48 17.61 7.52
N ALA A 260 -14.20 17.81 6.42
CA ALA A 260 -15.66 17.93 6.41
C ALA A 260 -16.36 16.65 6.90
N LEU A 261 -15.82 15.48 6.51
CA LEU A 261 -16.34 14.17 6.89
C LEU A 261 -15.54 13.54 8.05
N GLY A 262 -14.55 14.26 8.60
CA GLY A 262 -13.58 13.78 9.59
C GLY A 262 -13.07 12.38 9.29
N ILE A 263 -12.48 12.19 8.10
CA ILE A 263 -11.88 10.95 7.64
C ILE A 263 -10.43 10.91 8.13
N ASP A 264 -10.12 9.92 8.96
CA ASP A 264 -8.78 9.68 9.50
C ASP A 264 -8.11 8.47 8.82
N ILE A 265 -8.91 7.52 8.34
CA ILE A 265 -8.46 6.23 7.84
C ILE A 265 -9.16 5.93 6.50
N ILE A 266 -8.43 5.34 5.55
CA ILE A 266 -8.99 4.71 4.34
C ILE A 266 -8.72 3.21 4.41
N ASN A 267 -9.76 2.40 4.21
CA ASN A 267 -9.71 0.95 4.11
C ASN A 267 -9.87 0.53 2.63
N LEU A 268 -8.87 -0.15 2.08
CA LEU A 268 -8.83 -0.69 0.71
C LEU A 268 -8.80 -2.22 0.75
N SER A 269 -9.98 -2.84 0.82
CA SER A 269 -10.16 -4.30 0.83
C SER A 269 -10.35 -4.88 -0.58
N LEU A 270 -9.58 -4.37 -1.53
CA LEU A 270 -9.67 -4.65 -2.96
C LEU A 270 -8.30 -4.46 -3.64
N GLY A 271 -8.16 -4.94 -4.87
CA GLY A 271 -6.93 -4.74 -5.63
C GLY A 271 -6.92 -5.38 -7.00
N HIS A 272 -5.82 -5.16 -7.73
CA HIS A 272 -5.49 -5.81 -9.00
C HIS A 272 -4.02 -6.26 -9.01
N PRO A 273 -3.60 -7.16 -9.92
CA PRO A 273 -2.20 -7.51 -10.09
C PRO A 273 -1.33 -6.29 -10.38
N ILE A 274 -0.07 -6.30 -9.97
CA ILE A 274 0.87 -5.19 -10.22
C ILE A 274 1.32 -5.26 -11.69
N PHE A 275 1.15 -4.17 -12.45
CA PHE A 275 1.47 -4.10 -13.88
C PHE A 275 2.68 -3.22 -14.21
N GLU A 276 3.19 -2.50 -13.22
CA GLU A 276 4.27 -1.53 -13.33
C GLU A 276 4.87 -1.24 -11.94
N PRO A 277 6.06 -0.60 -11.87
CA PRO A 277 6.63 -0.14 -10.60
C PRO A 277 5.68 0.74 -9.79
N ALA A 278 5.77 0.68 -8.46
CA ALA A 278 4.97 1.51 -7.56
C ALA A 278 5.08 3.02 -7.83
N ALA A 279 6.23 3.47 -8.33
CA ALA A 279 6.50 4.86 -8.71
C ALA A 279 5.61 5.38 -9.84
N SER A 280 5.16 4.51 -10.76
CA SER A 280 4.35 4.88 -11.92
C SER A 280 2.89 4.46 -11.82
N ASP A 281 2.56 3.47 -10.97
CA ASP A 281 1.18 3.00 -10.77
C ASP A 281 0.28 4.14 -10.24
N PRO A 282 -0.74 4.59 -11.00
CA PRO A 282 -1.58 5.73 -10.62
C PRO A 282 -2.44 5.47 -9.37
N LEU A 283 -2.77 4.21 -9.06
CA LEU A 283 -3.49 3.86 -7.84
C LEU A 283 -2.58 3.94 -6.62
N VAL A 284 -1.33 3.47 -6.75
CA VAL A 284 -0.31 3.64 -5.70
C VAL A 284 -0.06 5.12 -5.45
N GLN A 285 0.09 5.94 -6.50
CA GLN A 285 0.28 7.38 -6.34
C GLN A 285 -0.90 8.07 -5.62
N ALA A 286 -2.13 7.60 -5.83
CA ALA A 286 -3.29 8.08 -5.08
C ALA A 286 -3.22 7.71 -3.58
N VAL A 287 -2.76 6.51 -3.25
CA VAL A 287 -2.53 6.05 -1.87
C VAL A 287 -1.43 6.87 -1.18
N GLU A 288 -0.31 7.09 -1.86
CA GLU A 288 0.78 7.93 -1.37
C GLU A 288 0.29 9.36 -1.09
N ALA A 289 -0.55 9.92 -1.97
CA ALA A 289 -1.14 11.24 -1.75
C ALA A 289 -2.11 11.29 -0.56
N ALA A 290 -2.86 10.22 -0.30
CA ALA A 290 -3.73 10.14 0.88
C ALA A 290 -2.92 10.08 2.19
N SER A 291 -1.84 9.30 2.19
CA SER A 291 -0.92 9.24 3.34
C SER A 291 -0.27 10.60 3.60
N ARG A 292 0.20 11.31 2.57
CA ARG A 292 0.73 12.69 2.69
C ARG A 292 -0.31 13.69 3.18
N ALA A 293 -1.61 13.47 2.89
CA ALA A 293 -2.70 14.27 3.46
C ALA A 293 -3.00 13.92 4.92
N GLY A 294 -2.23 13.02 5.54
CA GLY A 294 -2.38 12.53 6.90
C GLY A 294 -3.61 11.66 7.09
N ILE A 295 -3.99 10.89 6.07
CA ILE A 295 -4.99 9.83 6.16
C ILE A 295 -4.23 8.51 6.23
N ILE A 296 -4.49 7.68 7.25
CA ILE A 296 -3.88 6.36 7.35
C ILE A 296 -4.54 5.44 6.32
N VAL A 297 -3.76 4.89 5.40
CA VAL A 297 -4.28 3.94 4.39
C VAL A 297 -3.93 2.51 4.81
N VAL A 298 -4.95 1.67 4.92
CA VAL A 298 -4.82 0.23 5.19
C VAL A 298 -5.28 -0.53 3.95
N ALA A 299 -4.42 -1.39 3.41
CA ALA A 299 -4.66 -2.10 2.15
C ALA A 299 -4.49 -3.63 2.33
N ALA A 300 -5.32 -4.39 1.63
CA ALA A 300 -5.18 -5.84 1.60
C ALA A 300 -3.93 -6.27 0.83
N ALA A 301 -3.22 -7.29 1.33
CA ALA A 301 -2.07 -7.85 0.63
C ALA A 301 -2.46 -8.59 -0.66
N GLY A 302 -3.71 -9.09 -0.74
CA GLY A 302 -4.19 -9.96 -1.81
C GLY A 302 -4.40 -11.41 -1.36
N ASN A 303 -5.09 -12.19 -2.19
CA ASN A 303 -5.39 -13.60 -1.92
C ASN A 303 -4.77 -14.55 -2.97
N VAL A 304 -3.56 -14.20 -3.43
CA VAL A 304 -2.84 -14.89 -4.51
C VAL A 304 -1.61 -15.64 -3.95
N GLY A 305 -1.70 -16.10 -2.70
CA GLY A 305 -0.62 -16.84 -2.04
C GLY A 305 -0.44 -18.28 -2.53
N VAL A 306 -1.34 -18.78 -3.39
CA VAL A 306 -1.28 -20.11 -4.00
C VAL A 306 -1.34 -19.97 -5.51
N ASN A 307 -0.41 -20.62 -6.20
CA ASN A 307 -0.46 -20.75 -7.65
C ASN A 307 -1.69 -21.59 -8.04
N SER A 308 -2.62 -21.01 -8.79
CA SER A 308 -3.86 -21.70 -9.17
C SER A 308 -3.67 -22.89 -10.10
N THR A 309 -2.52 -22.98 -10.78
CA THR A 309 -2.18 -24.07 -11.70
C THR A 309 -1.47 -25.21 -11.00
N THR A 310 -0.51 -24.93 -10.11
CA THR A 310 0.26 -25.97 -9.41
C THR A 310 -0.31 -26.35 -8.05
N GLY A 311 -1.12 -25.47 -7.44
CA GLY A 311 -1.61 -25.63 -6.07
C GLY A 311 -0.56 -25.34 -4.99
N GLU A 312 0.64 -24.90 -5.40
CA GLU A 312 1.75 -24.64 -4.49
C GLU A 312 1.65 -23.25 -3.86
N VAL A 313 2.04 -23.16 -2.60
CA VAL A 313 2.19 -21.88 -1.90
C VAL A 313 3.39 -21.14 -2.49
N GLY A 314 3.18 -19.87 -2.85
CA GLY A 314 4.17 -19.05 -3.52
C GLY A 314 4.39 -17.68 -2.87
N TYR A 315 5.47 -17.05 -3.32
CA TYR A 315 5.88 -15.69 -3.00
C TYR A 315 5.54 -14.76 -4.18
N ALA A 316 5.69 -13.46 -3.95
CA ALA A 316 5.39 -12.40 -4.92
C ALA A 316 3.91 -12.32 -5.36
N GLY A 317 3.00 -12.58 -4.43
CA GLY A 317 1.55 -12.52 -4.66
C GLY A 317 0.90 -11.18 -4.28
N VAL A 318 1.67 -10.20 -3.80
CA VAL A 318 1.13 -8.91 -3.34
C VAL A 318 0.48 -8.14 -4.50
N THR A 319 -0.71 -7.59 -4.27
CA THR A 319 -1.48 -6.84 -5.27
C THR A 319 -1.37 -5.32 -5.08
N SER A 320 -1.63 -4.54 -6.12
CA SER A 320 -1.85 -3.09 -6.00
C SER A 320 -3.24 -2.81 -5.40
N PRO A 321 -3.38 -1.92 -4.40
CA PRO A 321 -2.37 -0.98 -3.90
C PRO A 321 -1.57 -1.44 -2.66
N GLY A 322 -1.62 -2.71 -2.30
CA GLY A 322 -0.85 -3.27 -1.18
C GLY A 322 0.67 -3.21 -1.36
N ASN A 323 1.17 -2.90 -2.57
CA ASN A 323 2.57 -2.61 -2.83
C ASN A 323 2.99 -1.16 -2.48
N ALA A 324 2.06 -0.26 -2.18
CA ALA A 324 2.39 1.09 -1.74
C ALA A 324 3.22 1.05 -0.43
N ARG A 325 4.30 1.83 -0.39
CA ARG A 325 5.19 1.88 0.79
C ARG A 325 4.51 2.56 1.98
N SER A 326 3.75 3.62 1.70
CA SER A 326 3.00 4.38 2.71
C SER A 326 1.79 3.64 3.27
N ALA A 327 1.25 2.65 2.55
CA ALA A 327 0.14 1.85 3.05
C ALA A 327 0.58 0.88 4.16
N ILE A 328 -0.34 0.61 5.07
CA ILE A 328 -0.28 -0.54 5.97
C ILE A 328 -0.90 -1.72 5.23
N THR A 329 -0.07 -2.60 4.69
CA THR A 329 -0.47 -3.77 3.92
C THR A 329 -0.67 -4.95 4.83
N VAL A 330 -1.84 -5.58 4.75
CA VAL A 330 -2.29 -6.56 5.72
C VAL A 330 -2.49 -7.94 5.08
N GLY A 331 -1.74 -8.93 5.56
CA GLY A 331 -1.98 -10.35 5.27
C GLY A 331 -2.96 -10.98 6.25
N ALA A 332 -3.33 -12.24 6.04
CA ALA A 332 -4.34 -12.92 6.83
C ALA A 332 -3.75 -13.87 7.89
N VAL A 333 -4.48 -14.02 8.99
CA VAL A 333 -4.27 -15.05 10.02
C VAL A 333 -5.54 -15.87 10.15
N ASN A 334 -5.37 -17.18 10.26
CA ASN A 334 -6.36 -18.09 10.76
C ASN A 334 -6.16 -18.29 12.26
N THR A 335 -7.13 -17.85 13.05
CA THR A 335 -7.09 -17.94 14.51
C THR A 335 -7.57 -19.28 15.06
N ASN A 336 -7.94 -20.21 14.18
CA ASN A 336 -8.58 -21.48 14.51
C ASN A 336 -9.83 -21.35 15.41
N GLY A 337 -10.45 -20.16 15.44
CA GLY A 337 -11.60 -19.86 16.28
C GLY A 337 -11.27 -19.78 17.78
N THR A 338 -10.00 -19.65 18.16
CA THR A 338 -9.57 -19.52 19.56
C THR A 338 -9.06 -18.11 19.87
N ALA A 339 -9.09 -17.76 21.16
CA ALA A 339 -8.47 -16.52 21.65
C ALA A 339 -6.96 -16.66 21.89
N ARG A 340 -6.45 -17.90 21.92
CA ARG A 340 -5.02 -18.16 22.04
C ARG A 340 -4.33 -17.81 20.73
N ARG A 341 -3.04 -17.53 20.80
CA ARG A 341 -2.23 -17.09 19.65
C ARG A 341 -1.24 -18.16 19.21
N SER A 342 -0.98 -19.15 20.06
CA SER A 342 0.00 -20.21 19.81
C SER A 342 -0.39 -21.17 18.69
N ASP A 343 -1.67 -21.25 18.35
CA ASP A 343 -2.21 -22.10 17.27
C ASP A 343 -2.52 -21.31 16.00
N ASP A 344 -2.25 -20.01 15.96
CA ASP A 344 -2.50 -19.17 14.80
C ASP A 344 -1.58 -19.53 13.62
N VAL A 345 -2.15 -19.55 12.40
CA VAL A 345 -1.38 -19.83 11.17
C VAL A 345 -1.71 -18.83 10.08
N VAL A 346 -0.73 -18.51 9.23
CA VAL A 346 -0.96 -17.74 7.99
C VAL A 346 -1.60 -18.67 6.96
N PRO A 347 -2.85 -18.43 6.52
CA PRO A 347 -3.51 -19.31 5.57
C PRO A 347 -2.85 -19.22 4.20
N ASN A 348 -2.81 -20.34 3.48
CA ASN A 348 -2.09 -20.47 2.19
C ASN A 348 -2.48 -19.40 1.17
N TYR A 349 -3.75 -19.00 1.12
CA TYR A 349 -4.23 -17.99 0.17
C TYR A 349 -3.67 -16.59 0.43
N SER A 350 -3.23 -16.26 1.66
CA SER A 350 -2.71 -14.93 1.96
C SER A 350 -1.51 -14.63 1.07
N SER A 351 -1.57 -13.53 0.33
CA SER A 351 -0.44 -13.10 -0.49
C SER A 351 0.80 -12.84 0.37
N ARG A 352 1.95 -13.20 -0.19
CA ARG A 352 3.28 -13.05 0.41
C ARG A 352 4.15 -12.17 -0.48
N GLY A 353 5.07 -11.44 0.12
CA GLY A 353 6.06 -10.64 -0.58
C GLY A 353 7.09 -11.49 -1.34
N PRO A 354 8.13 -10.87 -1.91
CA PRO A 354 8.28 -9.42 -2.04
C PRO A 354 7.25 -8.83 -3.03
N THR A 355 7.14 -7.51 -3.15
CA THR A 355 6.31 -6.93 -4.21
C THR A 355 6.90 -7.21 -5.59
N TRP A 356 6.05 -7.40 -6.59
CA TRP A 356 6.46 -7.51 -7.98
C TRP A 356 7.01 -6.16 -8.48
N TYR A 357 7.95 -6.16 -9.43
CA TYR A 357 8.82 -5.04 -9.85
C TYR A 357 9.78 -4.51 -8.80
N ASP A 358 9.27 -4.08 -7.65
CA ASP A 358 10.06 -3.25 -6.72
C ASP A 358 10.74 -4.03 -5.59
N GLY A 359 10.38 -5.29 -5.35
CA GLY A 359 11.07 -6.13 -4.37
C GLY A 359 10.81 -5.80 -2.90
N PHE A 360 9.79 -4.99 -2.56
CA PHE A 360 9.57 -4.54 -1.19
C PHE A 360 9.10 -5.66 -0.26
N ILE A 361 9.51 -5.59 1.01
CA ILE A 361 9.01 -6.50 2.05
C ILE A 361 7.56 -6.14 2.35
N LYS A 362 6.66 -7.08 2.06
CA LYS A 362 5.21 -7.01 2.32
C LYS A 362 4.70 -8.42 2.63
N PRO A 363 3.59 -8.59 3.38
CA PRO A 363 2.80 -7.54 4.04
C PRO A 363 3.58 -6.87 5.18
N ASP A 364 3.08 -5.76 5.71
CA ASP A 364 3.71 -5.12 6.88
C ASP A 364 3.39 -5.88 8.16
N ILE A 365 2.16 -6.39 8.27
CA ILE A 365 1.67 -7.25 9.36
C ILE A 365 0.64 -8.24 8.82
N VAL A 366 0.31 -9.26 9.62
CA VAL A 366 -0.83 -10.15 9.37
C VAL A 366 -1.90 -9.99 10.47
N ALA A 367 -3.17 -10.14 10.14
CA ALA A 367 -4.26 -9.99 11.12
C ALA A 367 -5.39 -11.02 10.90
N PRO A 368 -6.25 -11.30 11.90
CA PRO A 368 -7.37 -12.22 11.75
C PRO A 368 -8.19 -11.94 10.49
N GLY A 369 -8.30 -12.93 9.61
CA GLY A 369 -9.01 -12.80 8.33
C GLY A 369 -9.55 -14.09 7.77
N HIS A 370 -9.42 -15.21 8.49
CA HIS A 370 -9.98 -16.49 8.09
C HIS A 370 -11.27 -16.78 8.87
N LYS A 371 -12.33 -17.14 8.14
CA LYS A 371 -13.64 -17.56 8.67
C LYS A 371 -14.20 -16.59 9.72
N LEU A 372 -14.15 -15.29 9.44
CA LEU A 372 -14.72 -14.28 10.33
C LEU A 372 -16.21 -14.06 10.04
N VAL A 373 -17.01 -14.04 11.10
CA VAL A 373 -18.45 -13.73 11.04
C VAL A 373 -18.64 -12.22 11.11
N SER A 374 -19.40 -11.66 10.18
CA SER A 374 -19.71 -10.23 10.13
C SER A 374 -20.99 -9.94 9.36
N ASP A 375 -21.47 -8.69 9.48
CA ASP A 375 -22.71 -8.19 8.89
C ASP A 375 -22.76 -8.42 7.37
N VAL A 376 -23.96 -8.63 6.82
CA VAL A 376 -24.15 -8.73 5.37
C VAL A 376 -25.53 -8.27 4.93
N SER A 377 -25.62 -7.74 3.71
CA SER A 377 -26.89 -7.50 3.04
C SER A 377 -27.57 -8.81 2.60
N ARG A 378 -28.79 -9.08 3.07
CA ARG A 378 -29.61 -10.23 2.61
C ARG A 378 -29.88 -10.22 1.10
N ASN A 379 -29.87 -9.04 0.49
CA ASN A 379 -30.10 -8.87 -0.94
C ASN A 379 -28.83 -8.99 -1.77
N ALA A 380 -27.66 -9.05 -1.13
CA ALA A 380 -26.39 -9.07 -1.81
C ALA A 380 -26.11 -10.42 -2.50
N THR A 381 -25.35 -10.36 -3.59
CA THR A 381 -24.92 -11.52 -4.38
C THR A 381 -24.19 -12.56 -3.52
N LEU A 382 -23.26 -12.14 -2.64
CA LEU A 382 -22.54 -13.07 -1.77
C LEU A 382 -23.47 -13.85 -0.84
N TYR A 383 -24.45 -13.16 -0.22
CA TYR A 383 -25.41 -13.80 0.67
C TYR A 383 -26.30 -14.78 -0.08
N LYS A 384 -26.81 -14.39 -1.26
CA LYS A 384 -27.70 -15.21 -2.09
C LYS A 384 -27.00 -16.47 -2.59
N ASN A 385 -25.77 -16.35 -3.06
CA ASN A 385 -25.05 -17.44 -3.72
C ASN A 385 -24.35 -18.40 -2.74
N ASN A 386 -24.13 -18.00 -1.48
CA ASN A 386 -23.35 -18.78 -0.51
C ASN A 386 -24.18 -19.11 0.75
N SER A 387 -25.22 -19.93 0.62
CA SER A 387 -26.11 -20.28 1.74
C SER A 387 -25.42 -20.97 2.90
N THR A 388 -24.36 -21.74 2.63
CA THR A 388 -23.56 -22.46 3.64
C THR A 388 -22.70 -21.53 4.51
N LEU A 389 -22.48 -20.29 4.08
CA LEU A 389 -21.71 -19.29 4.80
C LEU A 389 -22.57 -18.40 5.70
N ARG A 390 -23.90 -18.50 5.60
CA ARG A 390 -24.82 -17.66 6.37
C ARG A 390 -24.78 -18.01 7.86
N VAL A 391 -24.81 -16.99 8.71
CA VAL A 391 -24.91 -17.11 10.15
C VAL A 391 -26.12 -16.31 10.60
N GLY A 392 -27.19 -17.02 10.99
CA GLY A 392 -28.48 -16.39 11.20
C GLY A 392 -29.00 -15.68 9.94
N THR A 393 -29.63 -14.53 10.13
CA THR A 393 -30.29 -13.77 9.05
C THR A 393 -29.51 -12.58 8.52
N ASP A 394 -28.56 -12.06 9.29
CA ASP A 394 -27.90 -10.77 9.01
C ASP A 394 -26.38 -10.86 9.03
N TYR A 395 -25.83 -12.06 9.24
CA TYR A 395 -24.39 -12.30 9.28
C TYR A 395 -23.98 -13.40 8.28
N MET A 396 -22.72 -13.37 7.87
CA MET A 396 -22.09 -14.48 7.16
C MET A 396 -20.61 -14.61 7.49
N THR A 397 -20.05 -15.76 7.18
CA THR A 397 -18.64 -16.08 7.36
C THR A 397 -17.88 -15.87 6.06
N LEU A 398 -16.87 -15.00 6.06
CA LEU A 398 -15.96 -14.80 4.91
C LEU A 398 -14.49 -15.00 5.31
N SER A 399 -13.65 -15.24 4.30
CA SER A 399 -12.19 -15.32 4.46
C SER A 399 -11.49 -14.45 3.41
N GLY A 400 -10.42 -13.78 3.82
CA GLY A 400 -9.59 -12.98 2.92
C GLY A 400 -8.75 -11.95 3.67
N THR A 401 -7.70 -11.47 3.01
CA THR A 401 -6.93 -10.29 3.48
C THR A 401 -7.79 -9.03 3.56
N SER A 402 -8.90 -8.98 2.82
CA SER A 402 -9.96 -7.98 2.96
C SER A 402 -10.54 -7.88 4.37
N MET A 403 -10.79 -9.02 5.02
CA MET A 403 -11.30 -9.08 6.39
C MET A 403 -10.24 -8.60 7.39
N SER A 404 -8.99 -9.05 7.20
CA SER A 404 -7.83 -8.59 7.99
C SER A 404 -7.64 -7.07 7.91
N THR A 405 -7.84 -6.49 6.73
CA THR A 405 -7.74 -5.05 6.48
C THR A 405 -8.80 -4.27 7.26
N GLY A 406 -10.04 -4.79 7.33
CA GLY A 406 -11.09 -4.22 8.19
C GLY A 406 -10.75 -4.29 9.69
N VAL A 407 -10.17 -5.41 10.13
CA VAL A 407 -9.73 -5.61 11.54
C VAL A 407 -8.61 -4.63 11.92
N VAL A 408 -7.61 -4.45 11.05
CA VAL A 408 -6.53 -3.47 11.28
C VAL A 408 -7.06 -2.05 11.25
N SER A 409 -7.93 -1.70 10.29
CA SER A 409 -8.55 -0.37 10.23
C SER A 409 -9.32 0.00 11.51
N GLY A 410 -10.08 -0.95 12.07
CA GLY A 410 -10.73 -0.76 13.36
C GLY A 410 -9.72 -0.60 14.50
N THR A 411 -8.62 -1.36 14.50
CA THR A 411 -7.57 -1.24 15.51
C THR A 411 -6.90 0.13 15.47
N VAL A 412 -6.60 0.64 14.26
CA VAL A 412 -6.06 1.99 14.07
C VAL A 412 -7.02 3.05 14.64
N ALA A 413 -8.32 2.89 14.46
CA ALA A 413 -9.29 3.82 15.06
C ALA A 413 -9.26 3.80 16.60
N LEU A 414 -9.07 2.63 17.22
CA LEU A 414 -8.87 2.55 18.66
C LEU A 414 -7.57 3.23 19.10
N MET A 415 -6.47 3.02 18.36
CA MET A 415 -5.18 3.68 18.62
C MET A 415 -5.30 5.20 18.55
N LEU A 416 -5.94 5.73 17.50
CA LEU A 416 -6.14 7.17 17.34
C LEU A 416 -7.01 7.76 18.45
N GLN A 417 -8.10 7.09 18.83
CA GLN A 417 -8.94 7.55 19.94
C GLN A 417 -8.14 7.61 21.25
N ALA A 418 -7.36 6.55 21.54
CA ALA A 418 -6.57 6.45 22.76
C ALA A 418 -5.48 7.53 22.83
N ASN A 419 -4.75 7.74 21.73
CA ASN A 419 -3.74 8.78 21.62
C ASN A 419 -4.35 10.18 21.79
N ARG A 420 -5.40 10.50 21.03
CA ARG A 420 -6.08 11.80 21.09
C ARG A 420 -6.58 12.15 22.49
N ALA A 421 -7.12 11.16 23.20
CA ALA A 421 -7.58 11.31 24.58
C ALA A 421 -6.42 11.57 25.57
N ALA A 422 -5.26 10.97 25.35
CA ALA A 422 -4.09 11.12 26.22
C ALA A 422 -3.33 12.43 25.96
N THR A 423 -3.27 12.90 24.72
CA THR A 423 -2.45 14.06 24.33
C THR A 423 -3.23 15.38 24.31
N GLY A 424 -4.56 15.38 24.40
CA GLY A 424 -5.36 16.62 24.38
C GLY A 424 -5.59 17.17 22.97
N TYR A 425 -5.78 16.28 21.99
CA TYR A 425 -6.24 16.64 20.65
C TYR A 425 -7.57 17.44 20.71
N PRO A 426 -7.78 18.48 19.86
CA PRO A 426 -6.97 18.89 18.71
C PRO A 426 -5.90 19.93 19.01
N LEU A 427 -5.65 20.29 20.28
CA LEU A 427 -4.61 21.27 20.62
C LEU A 427 -3.20 20.73 20.36
N ARG A 428 -3.04 19.40 20.33
CA ARG A 428 -1.81 18.70 19.96
C ARG A 428 -2.05 17.81 18.74
N PRO A 429 -1.01 17.54 17.93
CA PRO A 429 -1.13 16.65 16.78
C PRO A 429 -1.53 15.23 17.21
N SER A 430 -2.27 14.56 16.34
CA SER A 430 -2.57 13.12 16.44
C SER A 430 -1.37 12.31 15.91
N LEU A 431 -1.41 10.98 16.05
CA LEU A 431 -0.47 10.09 15.37
C LEU A 431 -0.49 10.30 13.83
N THR A 432 0.70 10.22 13.22
CA THR A 432 0.89 10.22 11.77
C THR A 432 0.67 8.81 11.18
N PRO A 433 0.46 8.66 9.85
CA PRO A 433 0.42 7.35 9.20
C PRO A 433 1.66 6.48 9.48
N ASN A 434 2.84 7.09 9.44
CA ASN A 434 4.11 6.41 9.69
C ASN A 434 4.25 5.95 11.14
N ALA A 435 3.87 6.81 12.10
CA ALA A 435 3.88 6.44 13.52
C ALA A 435 2.90 5.29 13.80
N VAL A 436 1.69 5.33 13.24
CA VAL A 436 0.71 4.23 13.35
C VAL A 436 1.29 2.93 12.79
N LYS A 437 1.89 2.97 11.60
CA LYS A 437 2.52 1.81 10.97
C LYS A 437 3.68 1.26 11.83
N ALA A 438 4.51 2.12 12.39
CA ALA A 438 5.60 1.73 13.29
C ALA A 438 5.08 1.05 14.56
N ILE A 439 4.06 1.62 15.21
CA ILE A 439 3.45 1.05 16.43
C ILE A 439 2.86 -0.34 16.15
N LEU A 440 2.13 -0.50 15.04
CA LEU A 440 1.55 -1.78 14.66
C LEU A 440 2.61 -2.86 14.44
N GLN A 441 3.72 -2.53 13.78
CA GLN A 441 4.81 -3.46 13.54
C GLN A 441 5.58 -3.79 14.82
N PHE A 442 5.98 -2.76 15.57
CA PHE A 442 6.75 -2.94 16.80
C PHE A 442 6.03 -3.80 17.85
N THR A 443 4.71 -3.65 17.95
CA THR A 443 3.89 -4.40 18.91
C THR A 443 3.44 -5.76 18.40
N ALA A 444 3.65 -6.08 17.12
CA ALA A 444 3.19 -7.32 16.51
C ALA A 444 3.73 -8.56 17.23
N ILE A 445 2.99 -9.67 17.17
CA ILE A 445 3.35 -10.94 17.80
C ILE A 445 3.96 -11.86 16.74
N ARG A 446 5.18 -12.33 16.97
CA ARG A 446 5.86 -13.24 16.04
C ARG A 446 5.12 -14.57 15.89
N MET A 447 4.93 -14.99 14.65
CA MET A 447 4.32 -16.25 14.30
C MET A 447 5.37 -17.32 14.02
N HIS A 448 4.99 -18.57 14.26
CA HIS A 448 5.85 -19.73 14.07
C HIS A 448 5.12 -20.78 13.21
N ASP A 449 5.87 -21.56 12.46
CA ASP A 449 5.35 -22.72 11.75
C ASP A 449 5.09 -23.91 12.69
N ALA A 450 4.59 -25.02 12.14
CA ALA A 450 4.29 -26.22 12.90
C ALA A 450 5.53 -26.89 13.56
N SER A 451 6.74 -26.56 13.12
CA SER A 451 7.99 -27.01 13.73
C SER A 451 8.47 -26.10 14.87
N GLY A 452 7.82 -24.95 15.06
CA GLY A 452 8.20 -23.92 16.01
C GLY A 452 9.25 -22.95 15.46
N ALA A 453 9.56 -22.98 14.17
CA ALA A 453 10.45 -22.01 13.54
C ALA A 453 9.68 -20.71 13.24
N GLU A 454 10.30 -19.56 13.48
CA GLU A 454 9.71 -18.26 13.16
C GLU A 454 9.46 -18.13 11.64
N LEU A 455 8.30 -17.60 11.26
CA LEU A 455 7.97 -17.37 9.85
C LEU A 455 8.85 -16.25 9.26
N ASP A 456 9.09 -16.28 7.96
CA ASP A 456 9.86 -15.22 7.30
C ASP A 456 9.05 -13.91 7.15
N SER A 457 9.74 -12.78 7.03
CA SER A 457 9.11 -11.45 6.93
C SER A 457 8.31 -11.23 5.65
N LEU A 458 8.51 -12.00 4.59
CA LEU A 458 7.69 -11.92 3.36
C LEU A 458 6.35 -12.65 3.54
N THR A 459 6.27 -13.55 4.53
CA THR A 459 5.03 -14.25 4.91
C THR A 459 4.26 -13.50 5.99
N GLN A 460 4.90 -13.14 7.10
CA GLN A 460 4.22 -12.57 8.28
C GLN A 460 4.39 -11.06 8.45
N GLY A 461 5.25 -10.41 7.66
CA GLY A 461 5.67 -9.05 7.93
C GLY A 461 6.40 -8.95 9.27
N ALA A 462 6.05 -7.96 10.08
CA ALA A 462 6.55 -7.83 11.44
C ALA A 462 5.92 -8.86 12.40
N GLY A 463 4.82 -9.49 12.00
CA GLY A 463 4.09 -10.49 12.78
C GLY A 463 2.59 -10.25 12.79
N ALA A 464 1.91 -10.96 13.69
CA ALA A 464 0.47 -10.92 13.84
C ALA A 464 0.00 -9.75 14.71
N LEU A 465 -1.07 -9.08 14.30
CA LEU A 465 -1.65 -7.91 14.96
C LEU A 465 -1.86 -8.11 16.47
N ASN A 466 -1.38 -7.16 17.27
CA ASN A 466 -1.56 -7.06 18.71
C ASN A 466 -2.30 -5.76 19.05
N ALA A 467 -3.63 -5.76 18.98
CA ALA A 467 -4.39 -4.52 19.11
C ALA A 467 -4.25 -3.89 20.50
N ALA A 468 -4.27 -4.68 21.57
CA ALA A 468 -4.10 -4.18 22.93
C ALA A 468 -2.72 -3.51 23.14
N GLY A 469 -1.63 -4.15 22.70
CA GLY A 469 -0.29 -3.58 22.78
C GLY A 469 -0.14 -2.31 21.94
N ALA A 470 -0.69 -2.32 20.71
CA ALA A 470 -0.69 -1.15 19.83
C ALA A 470 -1.44 0.05 20.43
N ILE A 471 -2.59 -0.18 21.08
CA ILE A 471 -3.36 0.86 21.77
C ILE A 471 -2.56 1.45 22.94
N GLU A 472 -1.93 0.60 23.75
CA GLU A 472 -1.16 1.06 24.93
C GLU A 472 0.07 1.89 24.52
N LEU A 473 0.80 1.44 23.49
CA LEU A 473 1.93 2.21 22.96
C LEU A 473 1.47 3.51 22.31
N ALA A 474 0.40 3.48 21.50
CA ALA A 474 -0.18 4.67 20.86
C ALA A 474 -0.61 5.74 21.89
N LYS A 475 -1.25 5.31 22.99
CA LYS A 475 -1.66 6.18 24.09
C LYS A 475 -0.47 6.86 24.78
N SER A 476 0.68 6.22 24.78
CA SER A 476 1.89 6.68 25.47
C SER A 476 2.77 7.61 24.63
N ILE A 477 2.45 7.82 23.34
CA ILE A 477 3.26 8.63 22.41
C ILE A 477 2.72 10.05 22.27
N ASP A 478 3.62 11.04 22.35
CA ASP A 478 3.36 12.45 22.12
C ASP A 478 4.08 12.94 20.85
N THR A 479 3.36 13.02 19.73
CA THR A 479 3.93 13.44 18.44
C THR A 479 4.28 14.92 18.36
N SER A 480 4.04 15.70 19.42
CA SER A 480 4.52 17.08 19.49
C SER A 480 5.90 17.19 20.15
N ALA A 481 6.51 16.08 20.58
CA ALA A 481 7.89 16.08 21.05
C ALA A 481 8.83 16.58 19.94
N ALA A 482 9.91 17.26 20.31
CA ALA A 482 10.92 17.66 19.33
C ALA A 482 11.60 16.41 18.74
N PRO A 483 11.91 16.40 17.44
CA PRO A 483 12.68 15.31 16.84
C PRO A 483 14.01 15.07 17.56
N GLY A 484 14.39 13.80 17.68
CA GLY A 484 15.49 13.34 18.52
C GLY A 484 15.19 13.24 20.03
N ALA A 485 14.10 13.84 20.51
CA ALA A 485 13.70 13.74 21.92
C ALA A 485 12.89 12.45 22.20
N PRO A 486 12.91 11.93 23.44
CA PRO A 486 11.95 10.93 23.87
C PRO A 486 10.52 11.46 23.73
N TRP A 487 9.66 10.69 23.06
CA TRP A 487 8.23 11.02 22.89
C TRP A 487 7.29 10.14 23.73
N LEU A 488 7.84 9.18 24.47
CA LEU A 488 7.07 8.38 25.41
C LEU A 488 6.76 9.21 26.65
N MET A 489 5.48 9.45 26.90
CA MET A 489 4.97 10.13 28.09
C MET A 489 5.01 9.22 29.33
N SER A 490 5.04 7.90 29.13
CA SER A 490 5.08 6.90 30.20
C SER A 490 5.81 5.62 29.74
N GLY A 491 6.37 4.88 30.70
CA GLY A 491 7.00 3.59 30.42
C GLY A 491 5.98 2.56 29.94
N VAL A 492 6.35 1.78 28.93
CA VAL A 492 5.53 0.73 28.34
C VAL A 492 6.30 -0.59 28.40
N THR A 493 5.67 -1.64 28.94
CA THR A 493 6.25 -2.98 28.95
C THR A 493 5.93 -3.68 27.63
N PRO A 494 6.93 -4.18 26.87
CA PRO A 494 6.72 -4.80 25.56
C PRO A 494 6.17 -6.23 25.65
N SER A 495 5.05 -6.38 26.35
CA SER A 495 4.32 -7.65 26.47
C SER A 495 2.83 -7.40 26.62
N THR A 496 2.01 -8.26 26.02
CA THR A 496 0.54 -8.22 26.14
C THR A 496 0.04 -9.53 26.74
N THR A 497 -0.88 -9.47 27.69
CA THR A 497 -1.61 -10.65 28.15
C THR A 497 -2.88 -10.87 27.31
N ILE A 498 -2.94 -11.96 26.55
CA ILE A 498 -4.09 -12.36 25.72
C ILE A 498 -4.49 -13.77 26.12
N ALA A 499 -5.79 -14.01 26.37
CA ALA A 499 -6.31 -15.31 26.81
C ALA A 499 -5.59 -15.91 28.04
N GLY A 500 -5.04 -15.07 28.92
CA GLY A 500 -4.28 -15.48 30.10
C GLY A 500 -2.80 -15.82 29.85
N GLU A 501 -2.34 -15.73 28.61
CA GLU A 501 -0.95 -15.95 28.21
C GLU A 501 -0.23 -14.61 28.06
N ASN A 502 0.94 -14.44 28.70
CA ASN A 502 1.76 -13.25 28.52
C ASN A 502 2.66 -13.42 27.29
N ILE A 503 2.45 -12.59 26.28
CA ILE A 503 3.08 -12.70 24.96
C ILE A 503 4.01 -11.50 24.75
N LEU A 504 5.26 -11.76 24.40
CA LEU A 504 6.25 -10.72 24.08
C LEU A 504 5.95 -10.10 22.71
N TRP A 505 6.28 -8.81 22.57
CA TRP A 505 6.19 -8.11 21.30
C TRP A 505 7.37 -8.49 20.38
N GLY A 506 7.19 -8.27 19.08
CA GLY A 506 8.20 -8.55 18.06
C GLY A 506 9.36 -7.55 18.07
N GLU A 507 9.07 -6.30 18.44
CA GLU A 507 10.03 -5.18 18.57
C GLU A 507 10.83 -4.91 17.28
N ASN A 508 10.21 -5.22 16.13
CA ASN A 508 10.76 -5.02 14.80
C ASN A 508 9.87 -4.13 13.95
N ILE A 509 10.51 -3.27 13.17
CA ILE A 509 9.83 -2.39 12.20
C ILE A 509 10.46 -2.65 10.85
N LEU A 510 9.64 -3.12 9.90
CA LEU A 510 10.03 -3.25 8.51
C LEU A 510 9.86 -1.90 7.82
N TRP A 511 10.93 -1.44 7.17
CA TRP A 511 11.03 -0.13 6.57
C TRP A 511 11.64 -0.23 5.17
N GLY A 512 10.79 -0.44 4.16
CA GLY A 512 11.20 -0.72 2.79
C GLY A 512 11.92 -2.07 2.69
N GLU A 513 13.24 -2.02 2.52
CA GLU A 513 14.14 -3.18 2.47
C GLU A 513 14.90 -3.39 3.79
N ASN A 514 14.74 -2.49 4.76
CA ASN A 514 15.47 -2.49 6.02
C ASN A 514 14.61 -3.02 7.17
N ILE A 515 15.26 -3.61 8.18
CA ILE A 515 14.63 -3.97 9.45
C ILE A 515 15.26 -3.15 10.57
N LEU A 516 14.45 -2.38 11.28
CA LEU A 516 14.83 -1.60 12.44
C LEU A 516 14.47 -2.37 13.72
N TRP A 517 15.37 -2.35 14.70
CA TRP A 517 15.24 -3.05 15.98
C TRP A 517 15.56 -2.12 17.16
N GLY A 518 15.13 -2.50 18.37
CA GLY A 518 15.49 -1.80 19.62
C GLY A 518 14.66 -0.55 19.92
N GLU A 519 15.20 0.34 20.74
CA GLU A 519 14.51 1.52 21.31
C GLU A 519 14.21 2.66 20.31
N SER A 520 14.37 2.40 19.01
CA SER A 520 14.19 3.39 17.93
C SER A 520 12.78 4.00 17.91
N ILE A 521 11.77 3.28 18.41
CA ILE A 521 10.40 3.77 18.55
C ILE A 521 10.17 4.57 19.84
N TYR A 522 11.14 4.69 20.75
CA TYR A 522 10.98 5.46 22.00
C TYR A 522 11.41 6.92 21.87
N THR A 523 12.04 7.25 20.75
CA THR A 523 12.45 8.60 20.37
C THR A 523 11.63 9.08 19.17
N HIS A 524 11.31 10.37 19.13
CA HIS A 524 10.67 10.96 17.97
C HIS A 524 11.68 11.07 16.83
N GLN A 525 11.72 10.06 15.97
CA GLN A 525 12.53 10.07 14.77
C GLN A 525 11.75 10.72 13.62
N ILE A 526 12.47 11.39 12.73
CA ILE A 526 11.89 12.03 11.53
C ILE A 526 11.18 11.00 10.64
N ALA A 527 11.63 9.75 10.66
CA ALA A 527 10.99 8.62 9.98
C ALA A 527 9.51 8.43 10.38
N TRP A 528 9.11 8.87 11.58
CA TRP A 528 7.73 8.79 12.07
C TRP A 528 6.89 10.03 11.71
N GLY A 529 7.47 11.01 11.02
CA GLY A 529 6.79 12.24 10.59
C GLY A 529 5.77 12.03 9.48
N MET A 530 5.01 13.09 9.17
CA MET A 530 3.95 13.09 8.15
C MET A 530 4.47 13.13 6.71
N ASN A 531 5.66 13.69 6.49
CA ASN A 531 6.18 14.04 5.17
C ASN A 531 7.43 13.21 4.82
N VAL A 532 7.26 11.89 4.77
CA VAL A 532 8.29 10.99 4.23
C VAL A 532 7.91 10.65 2.78
N LEU A 533 8.77 11.03 1.84
CA LEU A 533 8.67 10.69 0.43
C LEU A 533 9.51 9.45 0.15
N TRP A 534 8.91 8.47 -0.53
CA TRP A 534 9.40 7.10 -0.59
C TRP A 534 9.70 6.63 -2.01
N GLY A 535 10.93 6.17 -2.27
CA GLY A 535 11.29 5.53 -3.54
C GLY A 535 11.55 6.51 -4.66
N GLU A 536 11.32 6.08 -5.90
CA GLU A 536 11.43 6.93 -7.08
C GLU A 536 10.17 7.78 -7.23
N ASN A 537 10.23 9.09 -7.00
CA ASN A 537 9.07 9.98 -7.19
C ASN A 537 9.41 11.16 -8.08
N ILE A 538 8.44 11.59 -8.88
CA ILE A 538 8.52 12.84 -9.65
C ILE A 538 7.52 13.84 -9.08
N MET A 539 8.03 14.91 -8.46
CA MET A 539 7.22 16.04 -7.98
C MET A 539 7.17 17.14 -9.03
N TRP A 540 5.98 17.70 -9.28
CA TRP A 540 5.72 18.70 -10.31
C TRP A 540 5.12 19.98 -9.71
N GLY A 541 5.52 21.15 -10.22
CA GLY A 541 4.91 22.46 -9.93
C GLY A 541 5.66 23.31 -8.90
N GLU A 542 5.02 24.37 -8.41
CA GLU A 542 5.54 25.16 -7.28
C GLU A 542 5.38 24.37 -5.98
N ASN A 543 6.48 23.85 -5.45
CA ASN A 543 6.43 23.07 -4.20
C ASN A 543 7.35 23.69 -3.15
N ILE A 544 6.81 23.84 -1.94
CA ILE A 544 7.58 24.25 -0.77
C ILE A 544 7.69 23.04 0.14
N LEU A 545 8.88 22.46 0.23
CA LEU A 545 9.24 21.48 1.25
C LEU A 545 9.84 22.24 2.43
N TRP A 546 9.08 22.34 3.52
CA TRP A 546 9.44 23.13 4.70
C TRP A 546 9.39 22.30 5.98
N GLY A 547 10.39 22.47 6.85
CA GLY A 547 10.54 21.72 8.10
C GLY A 547 11.35 20.42 7.92
N GLU A 548 11.20 19.48 8.83
CA GLU A 548 11.88 18.18 8.77
C GLU A 548 11.15 17.22 7.80
N ASN A 549 11.55 17.23 6.54
CA ASN A 549 11.01 16.36 5.50
C ASN A 549 12.09 15.37 5.06
N VAL A 550 11.72 14.12 4.82
CA VAL A 550 12.68 13.10 4.39
C VAL A 550 12.34 12.62 2.98
N LEU A 551 13.32 12.74 2.08
CA LEU A 551 13.29 12.16 0.74
C LEU A 551 14.16 10.89 0.75
N TRP A 552 13.56 9.74 0.47
CA TRP A 552 14.24 8.44 0.34
C TRP A 552 14.09 7.90 -1.08
N GLY A 553 15.16 7.36 -1.67
CA GLY A 553 15.16 6.83 -3.06
C GLY A 553 15.53 7.86 -4.13
N GLU A 554 15.39 7.54 -5.41
CA GLU A 554 15.74 8.42 -6.54
C GLU A 554 14.61 9.40 -6.88
N ASN A 555 14.66 10.64 -6.38
CA ASN A 555 13.57 11.60 -6.55
C ASN A 555 13.92 12.69 -7.57
N ILE A 556 12.94 13.07 -8.40
CA ILE A 556 13.01 14.18 -9.35
C ILE A 556 12.05 15.29 -8.89
N LEU A 557 12.57 16.49 -8.67
CA LEU A 557 11.77 17.69 -8.39
C LEU A 557 11.81 18.63 -9.59
N TRP A 558 10.63 19.05 -10.06
CA TRP A 558 10.48 19.88 -11.26
C TRP A 558 9.55 21.08 -11.02
N GLY A 559 10.02 22.30 -11.30
CA GLY A 559 9.27 23.56 -11.13
C GLY A 559 10.03 24.61 -10.31
N GLU A 560 9.35 25.61 -9.76
CA GLU A 560 9.93 26.52 -8.76
C GLU A 560 9.82 25.88 -7.38
N ASN A 561 10.96 25.43 -6.80
CA ASN A 561 10.92 24.73 -5.51
C ASN A 561 11.79 25.43 -4.46
N ILE A 562 11.26 25.50 -3.24
CA ILE A 562 12.02 25.89 -2.05
C ILE A 562 12.17 24.65 -1.17
N VAL A 563 13.42 24.24 -0.93
CA VAL A 563 13.75 23.12 -0.05
C VAL A 563 14.58 23.62 1.12
N TRP A 564 14.01 23.55 2.32
CA TRP A 564 14.62 24.05 3.57
C TRP A 564 14.37 23.08 4.73
N GLY A 565 15.44 22.63 5.41
CA GLY A 565 15.36 21.76 6.59
C GLY A 565 16.71 21.52 7.27
N GLU A 566 16.69 21.08 8.53
CA GLU A 566 17.89 20.88 9.37
C GLU A 566 18.48 19.46 9.26
N ASP A 567 17.68 18.45 8.89
CA ASP A 567 18.11 17.06 8.82
C ASP A 567 17.74 16.37 7.49
N LEU A 568 18.79 16.11 6.72
CA LEU A 568 18.97 14.95 5.82
C LEU A 568 18.04 14.78 4.59
N ILE A 569 18.51 15.35 3.47
CA ILE A 569 18.36 14.75 2.14
C ILE A 569 19.44 13.67 2.00
N GLY A 570 19.03 12.39 2.03
CA GLY A 570 19.88 11.24 1.69
C GLY A 570 20.60 10.54 2.84
N ILE A 571 19.98 9.49 3.37
CA ILE A 571 20.71 8.27 3.79
C ILE A 571 20.33 7.20 2.77
N THR A 572 20.97 7.21 1.61
CA THR A 572 21.37 6.07 0.77
C THR A 572 21.88 6.61 -0.58
N ASP A 573 22.67 5.81 -1.29
CA ASP A 573 23.46 6.11 -2.51
C ASP A 573 22.68 6.61 -3.77
N GLY A 574 21.48 7.18 -3.61
CA GLY A 574 20.63 7.66 -4.72
C GLY A 574 21.00 9.05 -5.23
N LEU A 575 20.73 9.29 -6.52
CA LEU A 575 20.82 10.62 -7.16
C LEU A 575 19.50 11.38 -6.97
N ASN A 576 19.57 12.64 -6.55
CA ASN A 576 18.44 13.57 -6.62
C ASN A 576 18.67 14.58 -7.76
N ILE A 577 17.67 14.80 -8.60
CA ILE A 577 17.72 15.74 -9.72
C ILE A 577 16.70 16.87 -9.48
N LEU A 578 17.20 18.11 -9.42
CA LEU A 578 16.38 19.32 -9.33
C LEU A 578 16.44 20.08 -10.66
N TRP A 579 15.27 20.47 -11.17
CA TRP A 579 15.10 21.21 -12.43
C TRP A 579 14.24 22.46 -12.24
N GLY A 580 14.69 23.64 -12.70
CA GLY A 580 13.93 24.91 -12.65
C GLY A 580 14.62 26.00 -11.82
N GLU A 581 13.86 27.01 -11.35
CA GLU A 581 14.34 28.01 -10.38
C GLU A 581 14.26 27.42 -8.95
N ASN A 582 15.41 27.16 -8.31
CA ASN A 582 15.43 26.46 -7.03
C ASN A 582 16.29 27.16 -5.97
N ILE A 583 15.80 27.16 -4.73
CA ILE A 583 16.53 27.58 -3.53
C ILE A 583 16.73 26.37 -2.61
N LEU A 584 17.99 26.00 -2.36
CA LEU A 584 18.36 24.88 -1.51
C LEU A 584 19.19 25.36 -0.31
N TRP A 585 18.79 24.96 0.90
CA TRP A 585 19.43 25.34 2.17
C TRP A 585 19.48 24.13 3.13
N GLY A 586 20.68 23.67 3.55
CA GLY A 586 20.86 22.58 4.53
C GLY A 586 22.22 21.85 4.51
N GLU A 587 22.40 20.85 5.38
CA GLU A 587 23.53 19.91 5.34
C GLU A 587 23.35 18.86 4.23
N LEU A 588 24.19 18.87 3.20
CA LEU A 588 24.15 17.90 2.11
C LEU A 588 25.22 16.81 2.32
N ARG A 589 24.81 15.53 2.30
CA ARG A 589 25.71 14.37 2.47
C ARG A 589 25.73 13.40 1.27
N ALA A 590 24.97 13.67 0.20
CA ALA A 590 24.86 12.85 -1.01
C ALA A 590 25.10 13.64 -2.31
N SER A 591 25.26 12.93 -3.44
CA SER A 591 25.43 13.52 -4.78
C SER A 591 24.12 14.15 -5.28
N ASN A 592 24.08 15.48 -5.39
CA ASN A 592 22.92 16.21 -5.90
C ASN A 592 23.24 16.86 -7.25
N ILE A 593 22.28 16.84 -8.19
CA ILE A 593 22.41 17.50 -9.49
C ILE A 593 21.33 18.59 -9.59
N VAL A 594 21.75 19.85 -9.83
CA VAL A 594 20.86 21.01 -10.00
C VAL A 594 21.01 21.55 -11.43
N TRP A 595 19.90 21.66 -12.16
CA TRP A 595 19.82 22.19 -13.54
C TRP A 595 18.85 23.40 -13.62
N GLY A 596 19.16 24.41 -14.45
CA GLY A 596 18.30 25.58 -14.66
C GLY A 596 18.56 26.35 -15.96
N GLU A 597 17.67 27.27 -16.31
CA GLU A 597 17.79 28.15 -17.49
C GLU A 597 18.75 29.34 -17.24
N LEU A 598 19.45 29.78 -18.30
CA LEU A 598 20.48 30.84 -18.29
C LEU A 598 20.04 32.22 -17.76
N THR A 599 18.74 32.41 -17.49
CA THR A 599 18.15 33.70 -17.08
C THR A 599 17.67 33.76 -15.62
N ALA A 600 17.81 32.68 -14.83
CA ALA A 600 17.25 32.62 -13.47
C ALA A 600 18.28 32.24 -12.37
N ASN A 601 18.05 32.76 -11.16
CA ASN A 601 18.96 32.67 -10.01
C ASN A 601 18.82 31.35 -9.23
N ASN A 602 19.53 30.30 -9.62
CA ASN A 602 19.70 29.13 -8.74
C ASN A 602 20.67 29.46 -7.59
N SER A 603 20.20 29.32 -6.34
CA SER A 603 20.99 29.63 -5.14
C SER A 603 21.13 28.40 -4.25
N VAL A 604 22.37 27.93 -4.06
CA VAL A 604 22.70 26.76 -3.23
C VAL A 604 23.58 27.19 -2.06
N TRP A 605 23.13 26.95 -0.83
CA TRP A 605 23.87 27.24 0.39
C TRP A 605 24.11 25.94 1.18
N VAL A 606 25.38 25.59 1.39
CA VAL A 606 25.78 24.32 2.05
C VAL A 606 26.79 24.61 3.16
N THR A 607 26.67 23.92 4.29
CA THR A 607 27.56 24.06 5.46
C THR A 607 28.71 23.05 5.50
N SER A 608 28.74 22.07 4.58
CA SER A 608 29.78 21.02 4.46
C SER A 608 30.41 20.97 3.05
N THR A 609 31.52 20.24 2.90
CA THR A 609 32.23 20.08 1.62
C THR A 609 31.35 19.42 0.56
N ALA A 610 30.87 20.22 -0.40
CA ALA A 610 30.17 19.77 -1.59
C ALA A 610 31.13 19.75 -2.80
N TRP A 611 31.14 18.66 -3.56
CA TRP A 611 31.71 18.65 -4.91
C TRP A 611 30.66 19.20 -5.87
N LEU A 612 30.71 20.50 -6.14
CA LEU A 612 29.89 21.13 -7.17
C LEU A 612 30.52 20.88 -8.53
N THR A 613 29.93 19.98 -9.32
CA THR A 613 30.20 19.91 -10.76
C THR A 613 29.15 20.76 -11.46
N THR A 614 29.46 22.04 -11.66
CA THR A 614 28.66 22.88 -12.55
C THR A 614 28.95 22.43 -13.98
N VAL A 615 28.01 21.69 -14.59
CA VAL A 615 28.03 21.48 -16.04
C VAL A 615 27.31 22.67 -16.65
N PHE A 616 28.09 23.55 -17.28
CA PHE A 616 27.60 24.74 -18.00
C PHE A 616 26.91 24.38 -19.30
#